data_AF-A0A9Q3GZR8-F1
#
_entry.id   AF-A0A9Q3GZR8-F1
#
_cell.length_a   1.000
_cell.length_b   1.000
_cell.length_c   1.000
_cell.angle_alpha   90.00
_cell.angle_beta   90.00
_cell.angle_gamma   90.00
#
_symmetry.space_group_name_H-M   'P 1'
#
loop_
_entity.id
_entity.type
_entity.pdbx_description
1 polymer ?
#
loop_
_entity_poly.entity_id
_entity_poly.type
_entity_poly.pdbx_seq_one_letter_code
_entity_poly.pdbx_strand_id
1 'polypeptide(L)'
;MGIYEYTRIPFGINNAPAHFQKMMDTIFHEKILEGWMVLYIDDIIIYSETWDDHVQYIDRVLSKFTPINLKVSLKKSNFGKQEVLALGHKVSALRLAID
;
A
#
# COMPACT_ATOMS: atom_id res chain seq x y z
N MET A 1 10.86 -36.79 15.24
CA MET A 1 9.84 -35.75 15.01
C MET A 1 10.55 -34.42 14.90
N GLY A 2 10.40 -33.72 13.77
CA GLY A 2 11.04 -32.43 13.54
C GLY A 2 10.08 -31.29 13.88
N ILE A 3 10.59 -30.26 14.53
CA ILE A 3 9.89 -28.98 14.72
C ILE A 3 10.16 -28.15 13.46
N TYR A 4 9.11 -27.65 12.83
CA TYR A 4 9.21 -26.77 11.66
C TYR A 4 8.82 -25.35 12.05
N GLU A 5 9.56 -24.36 11.54
CA GLU A 5 9.25 -22.95 11.71
C GLU A 5 8.79 -22.33 10.39
N TYR A 6 7.97 -21.29 10.50
CA TYR A 6 7.47 -20.58 9.33
C TYR A 6 8.49 -19.53 8.86
N THR A 7 8.82 -19.56 7.56
CA THR A 7 9.73 -18.58 6.93
C THR A 7 9.03 -17.30 6.45
N ARG A 8 7.69 -17.26 6.58
CA ARG A 8 6.79 -16.15 6.28
C ARG A 8 5.75 -16.07 7.38
N ILE A 9 5.17 -14.89 7.61
CA ILE A 9 4.11 -14.74 8.61
C ILE A 9 2.91 -15.61 8.19
N PRO A 10 2.51 -16.63 8.98
CA PRO A 10 1.35 -17.46 8.65
C PRO A 10 0.04 -16.71 8.93
N PHE A 11 -0.98 -17.00 8.13
CA PHE A 11 -2.34 -16.49 8.35
C PHE A 11 -2.89 -16.98 9.69
N GLY A 12 -3.55 -16.10 10.45
CA GLY A 12 -4.17 -16.44 11.75
C GLY A 12 -3.36 -16.05 12.99
N ILE A 13 -2.19 -15.43 12.85
CA ILE A 13 -1.51 -14.76 13.97
C ILE A 13 -2.16 -13.38 14.19
N ASN A 14 -2.72 -13.14 15.37
CA ASN A 14 -3.39 -11.87 15.71
C ASN A 14 -2.52 -10.62 15.48
N ASN A 15 -1.19 -10.73 15.60
CA ASN A 15 -0.27 -9.61 15.45
C ASN A 15 0.32 -9.45 14.03
N ALA A 16 -0.02 -10.34 13.09
CA ALA A 16 0.49 -10.29 11.72
C ALA A 16 0.21 -8.94 11.02
N PRO A 17 -1.00 -8.36 11.10
CA PRO A 17 -1.30 -7.08 10.48
C PRO A 17 -0.50 -5.92 11.09
N ALA A 18 -0.31 -5.93 12.41
CA ALA A 18 0.44 -4.87 13.10
C ALA A 18 1.93 -4.87 12.74
N HIS A 19 2.53 -6.06 12.60
CA HIS A 19 3.91 -6.18 12.12
C HIS A 19 4.05 -5.74 10.66
N PHE A 20 3.09 -6.12 9.81
CA PHE A 20 3.09 -5.71 8.40
C PHE A 20 2.90 -4.19 8.25
N GLN A 21 1.95 -3.61 8.98
CA GLN A 21 1.73 -2.16 9.01
C GLN A 21 3.00 -1.43 9.43
N LYS A 22 3.66 -1.85 10.52
CA LYS A 22 4.89 -1.20 10.99
C LYS A 22 6.03 -1.27 9.97
N MET A 23 6.15 -2.39 9.25
CA MET A 23 7.10 -2.55 8.16
C MET A 23 6.79 -1.57 7.02
N MET A 24 5.53 -1.50 6.59
CA MET A 24 5.09 -0.61 5.51
C MET A 24 5.27 0.87 5.91
N ASP A 25 4.87 1.26 7.13
CA ASP A 25 5.05 2.61 7.66
C ASP A 25 6.52 3.02 7.64
N THR A 26 7.44 2.12 7.99
CA THR A 26 8.88 2.41 7.98
C THR A 26 9.41 2.62 6.56
N ILE A 27 8.95 1.84 5.59
CA ILE A 27 9.43 1.88 4.19
C ILE A 27 8.89 3.10 3.45
N PHE A 28 7.65 3.49 3.76
CA PHE A 28 6.93 4.56 3.07
C PHE A 28 6.81 5.85 3.88
N HIS A 29 7.41 5.93 5.07
CA HIS A 29 7.33 7.09 5.96
C HIS A 29 7.57 8.42 5.24
N GLU A 30 8.68 8.52 4.50
CA GLU A 30 9.03 9.73 3.73
C GLU A 30 7.94 10.12 2.74
N LYS A 31 7.34 9.15 2.05
CA LYS A 31 6.33 9.39 1.00
C LYS A 31 4.98 9.79 1.60
N ILE A 32 4.66 9.28 2.79
CA ILE A 32 3.50 9.72 3.57
C ILE A 32 3.70 11.17 4.03
N LEU A 33 4.91 11.54 4.48
CA LEU A 33 5.22 12.91 4.87
C LEU A 33 5.16 13.90 3.70
N GLU A 34 5.49 13.45 2.49
CA GLU A 34 5.33 14.24 1.25
C GLU A 34 3.85 14.45 0.87
N GLY A 35 2.90 13.79 1.54
CA GLY A 35 1.46 14.07 1.45
C GLY A 35 0.72 13.44 0.26
N TRP A 36 1.42 12.73 -0.63
CA TRP A 36 0.83 12.10 -1.83
C TRP A 36 0.54 10.60 -1.66
N MET A 37 0.78 10.04 -0.47
CA MET A 37 0.54 8.62 -0.17
C MET A 37 -0.13 8.42 1.19
N VAL A 38 -1.05 7.46 1.24
CA VAL A 38 -1.62 6.93 2.49
C VAL A 38 -1.49 5.40 2.50
N LEU A 39 -1.11 4.86 3.66
CA LEU A 39 -1.11 3.43 3.93
C LEU A 39 -2.29 3.05 4.82
N TYR A 40 -2.94 1.94 4.51
CA TYR A 40 -3.94 1.34 5.39
C TYR A 40 -3.87 -0.19 5.32
N ILE A 41 -3.40 -0.82 6.39
CA ILE A 41 -3.24 -2.27 6.52
C ILE A 41 -2.47 -2.85 5.33
N ASP A 42 -3.20 -3.40 4.35
CA ASP A 42 -2.65 -4.07 3.16
C ASP A 42 -2.69 -3.18 1.90
N ASP A 43 -3.36 -2.03 1.96
CA ASP A 43 -3.60 -1.15 0.83
C ASP A 43 -2.65 0.07 0.85
N ILE A 44 -2.09 0.37 -0.33
CA ILE A 44 -1.36 1.61 -0.59
C ILE A 44 -2.19 2.47 -1.51
N ILE A 45 -2.47 3.70 -1.10
CA ILE A 45 -3.24 4.67 -1.86
C ILE A 45 -2.32 5.82 -2.27
N ILE A 46 -2.29 6.12 -3.56
CA ILE A 46 -1.42 7.13 -4.18
C ILE A 46 -2.31 8.20 -4.81
N TYR A 47 -2.02 9.47 -4.53
CA TYR A 47 -2.73 10.62 -5.06
C TYR A 47 -1.77 11.52 -5.83
N SER A 48 -2.25 12.16 -6.89
CA SER A 48 -1.50 13.16 -7.64
C SER A 48 -2.44 14.09 -8.37
N GLU A 49 -1.98 15.29 -8.68
CA GLU A 49 -2.76 16.27 -9.43
C GLU A 49 -2.69 16.03 -10.94
N THR A 50 -1.54 15.56 -11.43
CA THR A 50 -1.31 15.27 -12.85
C THR A 50 -1.08 13.79 -13.10
N TRP A 51 -1.28 13.37 -14.35
CA TRP A 51 -0.99 12.01 -14.79
C TRP A 51 0.51 11.70 -14.77
N ASP A 52 1.34 12.65 -15.19
CA ASP A 52 2.80 12.48 -15.22
C ASP A 52 3.35 12.28 -13.80
N ASP A 53 2.87 13.05 -12.82
CA ASP A 53 3.22 12.84 -11.42
C ASP A 53 2.71 11.49 -10.92
N HIS A 54 1.51 11.07 -11.33
CA HIS A 54 0.94 9.78 -10.94
C HIS A 54 1.84 8.61 -11.35
N VAL A 55 2.30 8.63 -12.59
CA VAL A 55 3.18 7.59 -13.14
C VAL A 55 4.51 7.57 -12.39
N GLN A 56 5.09 8.74 -12.13
CA GLN A 56 6.32 8.84 -11.34
C GLN A 56 6.14 8.33 -9.91
N TYR A 57 5.02 8.63 -9.26
CA TYR A 57 4.74 8.16 -7.90
C TYR A 57 4.56 6.65 -7.86
N ILE A 58 3.82 6.07 -8.80
CA ILE A 58 3.69 4.61 -8.93
C ILE A 58 5.07 3.97 -9.07
N ASP A 59 5.94 4.49 -9.93
CA ASP A 59 7.30 3.96 -10.10
C ASP A 59 8.13 4.03 -8.81
N ARG A 60 8.05 5.16 -8.08
CA ARG A 60 8.70 5.33 -6.77
C ARG A 60 8.18 4.33 -5.72
N VAL A 61 6.91 3.93 -5.78
CA VAL A 61 6.35 2.90 -4.88
C VAL A 61 6.83 1.51 -5.29
N LEU A 62 6.66 1.15 -6.55
CA LEU A 62 6.97 -0.19 -7.06
C LEU A 62 8.47 -0.50 -6.95
N SER A 63 9.33 0.50 -7.13
CA SER A 63 10.78 0.34 -6.95
C SER A 63 11.18 -0.05 -5.53
N LYS A 64 10.36 0.26 -4.51
CA LYS A 64 10.59 -0.18 -3.12
C LYS A 64 10.15 -1.61 -2.85
N PHE A 65 9.31 -2.21 -3.69
CA PHE A 65 8.82 -3.57 -3.48
C PHE A 65 9.83 -4.67 -3.84
N THR A 66 10.59 -4.45 -4.91
CA THR A 66 11.62 -5.40 -5.37
C THR A 66 12.65 -5.78 -4.29
N PRO A 67 13.31 -4.83 -3.59
CA PRO A 67 14.34 -5.18 -2.61
C PRO A 67 13.81 -5.93 -1.37
N ILE A 68 12.53 -5.77 -1.05
CA ILE A 68 11.88 -6.41 0.11
C ILE A 68 11.05 -7.64 -0.29
N ASN A 69 11.06 -8.03 -1.57
CA ASN A 69 10.26 -9.12 -2.13
C ASN A 69 8.76 -9.00 -1.80
N LEU A 70 8.25 -7.77 -1.75
CA LEU A 70 6.81 -7.51 -1.61
C LEU A 70 6.15 -7.70 -2.98
N LYS A 71 5.02 -8.38 -3.01
CA LYS A 71 4.30 -8.66 -4.26
C LYS A 71 3.00 -7.90 -4.31
N VAL A 72 2.72 -7.32 -5.46
CA VAL A 72 1.45 -6.65 -5.76
C VAL A 72 0.55 -7.61 -6.51
N SER A 73 -0.70 -7.70 -6.08
CA SER A 73 -1.71 -8.42 -6.84
C SER A 73 -2.32 -7.50 -7.90
N LEU A 74 -1.79 -7.55 -9.13
CA LEU A 74 -2.33 -6.77 -10.26
C LEU A 74 -3.84 -6.92 -10.45
N LYS A 75 -4.40 -8.11 -10.19
CA LYS A 75 -5.85 -8.39 -10.27
C LYS A 75 -6.69 -7.62 -9.24
N LYS A 76 -6.07 -7.22 -8.12
CA LYS A 76 -6.73 -6.50 -7.02
C LYS A 76 -6.35 -5.02 -6.99
N SER A 77 -5.33 -4.63 -7.73
CA SER A 77 -4.87 -3.25 -7.81
C SER A 77 -5.70 -2.43 -8.80
N ASN A 78 -5.99 -1.19 -8.42
CA ASN A 78 -6.64 -0.21 -9.27
C ASN A 78 -5.62 0.89 -9.58
N PHE A 79 -5.25 1.04 -10.86
CA PHE A 79 -4.27 2.03 -11.29
C PHE A 79 -4.94 3.13 -12.13
N GLY A 80 -4.49 4.36 -11.94
CA GLY A 80 -4.80 5.47 -12.83
C GLY A 80 -6.29 5.84 -12.94
N LYS A 81 -7.06 5.60 -11.88
CA LYS A 81 -8.47 5.99 -11.82
C LYS A 81 -8.60 7.36 -11.17
N GLN A 82 -9.50 8.19 -11.69
CA GLN A 82 -9.86 9.47 -11.08
C GLN A 82 -10.53 9.31 -9.71
N GLU A 83 -11.17 8.15 -9.49
CA GLU A 83 -11.80 7.77 -8.24
C GLU A 83 -11.53 6.29 -7.95
N VAL A 84 -11.15 5.97 -6.71
CA VAL A 84 -10.96 4.61 -6.23
C VAL A 84 -11.76 4.42 -4.96
N LEU A 85 -12.49 3.30 -4.89
CA LEU A 85 -13.05 2.82 -3.62
C LEU A 85 -11.90 2.27 -2.78
N ALA A 86 -11.57 2.95 -1.69
CA ALA A 86 -10.63 2.47 -0.69
C ALA A 86 -11.30 2.53 0.68
N LEU A 87 -11.21 1.45 1.45
CA LEU A 87 -11.73 1.36 2.82
C LEU A 87 -13.24 1.55 2.95
N GLY A 88 -14.00 1.25 1.89
CA GLY A 88 -15.44 1.52 1.85
C GLY A 88 -15.79 2.99 1.56
N HIS A 89 -14.80 3.85 1.33
CA HIS A 89 -14.97 5.25 0.98
C HIS A 89 -14.52 5.53 -0.44
N LYS A 90 -15.17 6.49 -1.10
CA LYS A 90 -14.78 6.93 -2.44
C LYS A 90 -13.67 7.96 -2.28
N VAL A 91 -12.48 7.63 -2.79
CA VAL A 91 -11.32 8.52 -2.76
C VAL A 91 -11.14 9.09 -4.15
N SER A 92 -11.31 10.40 -4.28
CA SER A 92 -11.00 11.15 -5.50
C SER A 92 -9.75 11.98 -5.30
N ALA A 93 -9.15 12.44 -6.41
CA ALA A 93 -8.01 13.36 -6.40
C ALA A 93 -8.21 14.61 -5.53
N LEU A 94 -9.45 14.94 -5.15
CA LEU A 94 -9.77 16.16 -4.41
C LEU A 94 -10.15 15.96 -2.94
N ARG A 95 -10.55 14.75 -2.48
CA ARG A 95 -10.96 14.47 -1.08
C ARG A 95 -11.38 13.02 -0.85
N LEU A 96 -11.21 12.56 0.40
CA LEU A 96 -11.93 11.43 0.98
C LEU A 96 -13.42 11.82 1.11
N ALA A 97 -14.31 11.15 0.38
CA ALA A 97 -15.75 11.28 0.57
C ALA A 97 -16.24 10.12 1.46
N ILE A 98 -16.82 10.47 2.61
CA ILE A 98 -17.53 9.54 3.48
C ILE A 98 -18.96 9.45 2.93
N ASP A 99 -19.40 8.24 2.59
CA ASP A 99 -20.79 7.92 2.24
C ASP A 99 -21.49 7.36 3.48
#